data_AF-A0A9P8FJD3-F1
#
_entry.id   AF-A0A9P8FJD3-F1
#
_cell.length_a   1.000
_cell.length_b   1.000
_cell.length_c   1.000
_cell.angle_alpha   90.00
_cell.angle_beta   90.00
_cell.angle_gamma   90.00
#
_symmetry.space_group_name_H-M   'P 1'
#
loop_
_entity.id
_entity.type
_entity.pdbx_description
1 polymer ?
#
loop_
_entity_poly.entity_id
_entity_poly.type
_entity_poly.pdbx_seq_one_letter_code
_entity_poly.pdbx_strand_id
1 'polypeptide(L)'
;MLYASNTNETYGWQYDSSAISVSNQQTLVSNMSGTDHSTRTLLLPQSAPGMLVISFGSLSNLDLSATNVDSGTASVKAFNLTSRINTYTYQTDGLLLGWGLRNEVGLAEHPGTGGIWGVENSADQITRHGVDVHATNPGEELNFLGYVNDTESKQEGSNFGYPWCFSAWNPSILPDNGQIEVGTQFAIDASSDLDNQNKTDAFCANQTQSRLVFNSHMAPLDIKFNDTGRQAWITFHGSWNSPDPVGYKLSVVSFTDSGEPVDAITSKTAAVDIFGNANNSGCPNDCFRPVAMALDSRGRIFLSSDATGEIYLVTRDESAAGTPTASASSSTSSPSSASSSKTSAGVGMSSNYSSSVLILSWLSILAFIYM
;
A
#
# COMPACT_ATOMS: atom_id res chain seq x y z
N MET A 1 -21.89 -16.04 -6.41
CA MET A 1 -21.44 -15.36 -7.63
C MET A 1 -19.93 -15.25 -7.58
N LEU A 2 -19.24 -15.37 -8.72
CA LEU A 2 -17.82 -15.04 -8.88
C LEU A 2 -17.72 -13.78 -9.73
N TYR A 3 -16.79 -12.90 -9.40
CA TYR A 3 -16.56 -11.64 -10.11
C TYR A 3 -15.11 -11.56 -10.58
N ALA A 4 -14.91 -11.01 -11.76
CA ALA A 4 -13.59 -10.76 -12.32
C ALA A 4 -13.69 -9.61 -13.32
N SER A 5 -12.58 -8.93 -13.56
CA SER A 5 -12.49 -7.80 -14.47
C SER A 5 -11.39 -8.01 -15.49
N ASN A 6 -11.55 -7.36 -16.64
CA ASN A 6 -10.45 -7.07 -17.55
C ASN A 6 -10.18 -5.56 -17.54
N THR A 7 -9.40 -5.07 -18.51
CA THR A 7 -9.04 -3.66 -18.60
C THR A 7 -10.22 -2.72 -18.86
N ASN A 8 -11.37 -3.21 -19.34
CA ASN A 8 -12.52 -2.38 -19.73
C ASN A 8 -13.80 -2.66 -18.94
N GLU A 9 -13.99 -3.90 -18.51
CA GLU A 9 -15.27 -4.41 -18.03
C GLU A 9 -15.08 -5.26 -16.77
N THR A 10 -16.10 -5.21 -15.92
CA THR A 10 -16.29 -6.16 -14.83
C THR A 10 -17.42 -7.10 -15.14
N TYR A 11 -17.20 -8.37 -14.86
CA TYR A 11 -18.12 -9.47 -15.13
C TYR A 11 -18.53 -10.17 -13.83
N GLY A 12 -19.70 -10.80 -13.87
CA GLY A 12 -20.20 -11.71 -12.84
C GLY A 12 -20.64 -13.03 -13.44
N TRP A 13 -20.43 -14.12 -12.70
CA TRP A 13 -20.88 -15.46 -13.04
C TRP A 13 -21.56 -16.14 -11.86
N GLN A 14 -22.51 -17.01 -12.15
CA GLN A 14 -22.91 -18.02 -11.17
C GLN A 14 -21.74 -18.99 -11.00
N TYR A 15 -21.40 -19.31 -9.75
CA TYR A 15 -20.29 -20.19 -9.41
C TYR A 15 -20.81 -21.39 -8.62
N ASP A 16 -20.55 -22.59 -9.14
CA ASP A 16 -20.79 -23.85 -8.45
C ASP A 16 -19.47 -24.30 -7.82
N SER A 17 -19.39 -24.24 -6.49
CA SER A 17 -18.19 -24.62 -5.74
C SER A 17 -17.96 -26.13 -5.68
N SER A 18 -19.00 -26.94 -5.88
CA SER A 18 -18.88 -28.41 -5.89
C SER A 18 -18.29 -28.91 -7.20
N ALA A 19 -18.68 -28.29 -8.31
CA ALA A 19 -18.17 -28.59 -9.64
C ALA A 19 -16.94 -27.74 -10.03
N ILE A 20 -16.65 -26.68 -9.28
CA ILE A 20 -15.62 -25.67 -9.58
C ILE A 20 -15.83 -25.13 -11.00
N SER A 21 -17.05 -24.65 -11.28
CA SER A 21 -17.44 -24.19 -12.61
C SER A 21 -18.23 -22.88 -12.56
N VAL A 22 -18.13 -22.11 -13.64
CA VAL A 22 -18.85 -20.86 -13.82
C VAL A 22 -19.87 -20.97 -14.95
N SER A 23 -21.00 -20.29 -14.80
CA SER A 23 -22.04 -20.17 -15.84
C SER A 23 -22.69 -18.79 -15.80
N ASN A 24 -23.55 -18.50 -16.78
CA ASN A 24 -24.38 -17.29 -16.81
C ASN A 24 -23.57 -15.99 -16.64
N GLN A 25 -22.54 -15.81 -17.49
CA GLN A 25 -21.75 -14.58 -17.51
C GLN A 25 -22.64 -13.36 -17.74
N GLN A 26 -22.40 -12.30 -16.98
CA GLN A 26 -23.02 -10.99 -17.16
C GLN A 26 -21.95 -9.91 -17.12
N THR A 27 -22.02 -8.94 -18.03
CA THR A 27 -21.30 -7.67 -17.88
C THR A 27 -22.02 -6.81 -16.83
N LEU A 28 -21.27 -6.34 -15.84
CA LEU A 28 -21.79 -5.58 -14.70
C LEU A 28 -21.52 -4.09 -14.86
N VAL A 29 -20.26 -3.75 -15.15
CA VAL A 29 -19.77 -2.37 -15.33
C VAL A 29 -18.84 -2.36 -16.54
N SER A 30 -18.94 -1.35 -17.39
CA SER A 30 -18.11 -1.19 -18.61
C SER A 30 -17.56 0.23 -18.74
N ASN A 31 -16.84 0.48 -19.84
CA ASN A 31 -16.20 1.75 -20.21
C ASN A 31 -15.04 2.14 -19.29
N MET A 32 -14.25 1.16 -18.84
CA MET A 32 -13.03 1.42 -18.06
C MET A 32 -11.74 1.25 -18.87
N SER A 33 -11.81 1.22 -20.20
CA SER A 33 -10.61 1.05 -21.04
C SER A 33 -9.56 2.14 -20.77
N GLY A 34 -8.29 1.75 -20.75
CA GLY A 34 -7.17 2.68 -20.60
C GLY A 34 -5.86 2.14 -21.17
N THR A 35 -4.85 2.99 -21.24
CA THR A 35 -3.57 2.72 -21.95
C THR A 35 -2.41 2.30 -21.05
N ASP A 36 -2.45 2.64 -19.76
CA ASP A 36 -1.34 2.43 -18.83
C ASP A 36 -1.77 1.53 -17.66
N HIS A 37 -2.47 2.09 -16.66
CA HIS A 37 -2.97 1.32 -15.53
C HIS A 37 -4.16 0.43 -15.94
N SER A 38 -3.89 -0.87 -16.05
CA SER A 38 -4.80 -1.86 -16.67
C SER A 38 -5.61 -2.70 -15.67
N THR A 39 -5.28 -2.65 -14.38
CA THR A 39 -5.97 -3.40 -13.33
C THR A 39 -7.29 -2.73 -12.93
N ARG A 40 -8.33 -3.52 -12.65
CA ARG A 40 -9.62 -3.04 -12.11
C ARG A 40 -9.96 -3.80 -10.85
N THR A 41 -9.43 -3.37 -9.71
CA THR A 41 -9.61 -4.06 -8.43
C THR A 41 -11.08 -4.10 -8.06
N LEU A 42 -11.52 -5.25 -7.53
CA LEU A 42 -12.90 -5.50 -7.11
C LEU A 42 -12.92 -5.76 -5.60
N LEU A 43 -13.75 -5.00 -4.88
CA LEU A 43 -14.02 -5.21 -3.45
C LEU A 43 -15.52 -5.38 -3.23
N LEU A 44 -15.90 -6.45 -2.53
CA LEU A 44 -17.26 -6.69 -2.07
C LEU A 44 -17.36 -6.33 -0.58
N PRO A 45 -17.82 -5.12 -0.22
CA PRO A 45 -17.94 -4.70 1.18
C PRO A 45 -18.96 -5.57 1.92
N GLN A 46 -18.57 -6.09 3.08
CA GLN A 46 -19.44 -6.86 3.97
C GLN A 46 -20.47 -5.97 4.67
N SER A 47 -20.14 -4.70 4.93
CA SER A 47 -21.08 -3.74 5.55
C SER A 47 -22.22 -3.32 4.62
N ALA A 48 -22.06 -3.52 3.30
CA ALA A 48 -23.06 -3.20 2.29
C ALA A 48 -23.23 -4.35 1.28
N PRO A 49 -23.87 -5.47 1.67
CA PRO A 49 -24.06 -6.62 0.77
C PRO A 49 -24.79 -6.24 -0.52
N GLY A 50 -24.26 -6.71 -1.65
CA GLY A 50 -24.79 -6.37 -2.98
C GLY A 50 -24.15 -5.15 -3.60
N MET A 51 -23.29 -4.41 -2.90
CA MET A 51 -22.43 -3.40 -3.49
C MET A 51 -21.14 -4.04 -4.05
N LEU A 52 -20.59 -3.43 -5.09
CA LEU A 52 -19.30 -3.77 -5.69
C LEU A 52 -18.49 -2.48 -5.85
N VAL A 53 -17.36 -2.39 -5.14
CA VAL A 53 -16.41 -1.31 -5.26
C VAL A 53 -15.38 -1.65 -6.33
N ILE A 54 -15.08 -0.70 -7.21
CA ILE A 54 -14.17 -0.86 -8.35
C ILE A 54 -13.18 0.30 -8.36
N SER A 55 -11.90 -0.01 -8.53
CA SER A 55 -10.85 0.98 -8.80
C SER A 55 -10.57 1.10 -10.30
N PHE A 56 -10.43 2.32 -10.81
CA PHE A 56 -10.01 2.62 -12.17
C PHE A 56 -8.85 3.64 -12.12
N GLY A 57 -7.63 3.17 -12.37
CA GLY A 57 -6.43 4.01 -12.41
C GLY A 57 -6.35 4.96 -13.61
N SER A 58 -5.29 5.77 -13.64
CA SER A 58 -5.03 6.77 -14.67
C SER A 58 -4.59 6.17 -16.01
N LEU A 59 -4.66 6.97 -17.07
CA LEU A 59 -4.31 6.56 -18.44
C LEU A 59 -2.82 6.77 -18.79
N SER A 60 -2.08 7.45 -17.93
CA SER A 60 -0.66 7.75 -18.03
C SER A 60 -0.09 8.07 -16.65
N ASN A 61 1.23 8.27 -16.57
CA ASN A 61 1.90 8.69 -15.33
C ASN A 61 1.32 9.99 -14.75
N LEU A 62 1.21 11.03 -15.58
CA LEU A 62 0.48 12.26 -15.31
C LEU A 62 -0.64 12.39 -16.34
N ASP A 63 -1.88 12.30 -15.88
CA ASP A 63 -3.05 12.13 -16.74
C ASP A 63 -3.95 13.35 -16.66
N LEU A 64 -3.96 14.12 -17.75
CA LEU A 64 -4.81 15.30 -17.86
C LEU A 64 -6.31 14.96 -17.75
N SER A 65 -6.75 13.76 -18.14
CA SER A 65 -8.16 13.39 -18.07
C SER A 65 -8.65 13.23 -16.62
N ALA A 66 -7.76 12.85 -15.70
CA ALA A 66 -8.04 12.78 -14.26
C ALA A 66 -8.32 14.14 -13.61
N THR A 67 -8.05 15.25 -14.32
CA THR A 67 -8.43 16.60 -13.88
C THR A 67 -9.94 16.84 -13.94
N ASN A 68 -10.67 15.99 -14.68
CA ASN A 68 -12.12 15.98 -14.77
C ASN A 68 -12.66 14.69 -14.16
N VAL A 69 -13.42 14.81 -13.07
CA VAL A 69 -14.06 13.67 -12.39
C VAL A 69 -14.97 12.84 -13.31
N ASP A 70 -15.58 13.45 -14.32
CA ASP A 70 -16.47 12.78 -15.26
C ASP A 70 -15.74 11.82 -16.22
N SER A 71 -14.40 11.87 -16.30
CA SER A 71 -13.60 10.91 -17.05
C SER A 71 -13.68 9.49 -16.47
N GLY A 72 -13.93 9.38 -15.16
CA GLY A 72 -13.88 8.14 -14.39
C GLY A 72 -12.48 7.59 -14.13
N THR A 73 -11.44 8.11 -14.77
CA THR A 73 -10.05 7.67 -14.54
C THR A 73 -9.54 8.18 -13.19
N ALA A 74 -8.56 7.49 -12.62
CA ALA A 74 -7.97 7.83 -11.32
C ALA A 74 -9.01 7.99 -10.20
N SER A 75 -9.93 7.03 -10.10
CA SER A 75 -11.05 7.07 -9.15
C SER A 75 -11.48 5.69 -8.65
N VAL A 76 -12.22 5.68 -7.55
CA VAL A 76 -12.84 4.50 -6.96
C VAL A 76 -14.34 4.74 -6.82
N LYS A 77 -15.16 3.81 -7.34
CA LYS A 77 -16.64 3.91 -7.32
C LYS A 77 -17.30 2.64 -6.81
N ALA A 78 -18.47 2.76 -6.20
CA ALA A 78 -19.29 1.65 -5.72
C ALA A 78 -20.60 1.50 -6.52
N PHE A 79 -20.93 0.27 -6.92
CA PHE A 79 -22.08 -0.04 -7.77
C PHE A 79 -23.04 -1.00 -7.07
N ASN A 80 -24.33 -0.67 -7.06
CA ASN A 80 -25.36 -1.52 -6.46
C ASN A 80 -25.77 -2.63 -7.44
N LEU A 81 -25.35 -3.87 -7.18
CA LEU A 81 -25.66 -5.01 -8.02
C LEU A 81 -27.09 -5.55 -7.80
N THR A 82 -27.74 -5.23 -6.68
CA THR A 82 -29.07 -5.73 -6.33
C THR A 82 -30.18 -5.03 -7.12
N SER A 83 -30.03 -3.72 -7.39
CA SER A 83 -30.98 -2.93 -8.18
C SER A 83 -30.61 -2.84 -9.67
N ARG A 84 -29.53 -3.49 -10.09
CA ARG A 84 -28.99 -3.42 -11.44
C ARG A 84 -29.92 -4.09 -12.46
N ILE A 85 -30.38 -3.32 -13.45
CA ILE A 85 -31.19 -3.82 -14.58
C ILE A 85 -30.33 -3.98 -15.85
N ASN A 86 -29.40 -3.04 -16.09
CA ASN A 86 -28.53 -3.00 -17.26
C ASN A 86 -27.05 -3.00 -16.84
N THR A 87 -26.13 -3.10 -17.80
CA THR A 87 -24.71 -2.81 -17.55
C THR A 87 -24.54 -1.35 -17.15
N TYR A 88 -23.79 -1.09 -16.07
CA TYR A 88 -23.42 0.26 -15.67
C TYR A 88 -22.29 0.81 -16.56
N THR A 89 -22.32 2.11 -16.82
CA THR A 89 -21.20 2.86 -17.39
C THR A 89 -20.41 3.51 -16.26
N TYR A 90 -19.12 3.19 -16.15
CA TYR A 90 -18.31 3.62 -15.01
C TYR A 90 -18.29 5.14 -14.81
N GLN A 91 -18.22 5.91 -15.90
CA GLN A 91 -18.18 7.38 -15.86
C GLN A 91 -19.43 7.96 -15.17
N THR A 92 -20.62 7.50 -15.59
CA THR A 92 -21.89 8.17 -15.27
C THR A 92 -22.68 7.51 -14.15
N ASP A 93 -22.41 6.24 -13.84
CA ASP A 93 -23.15 5.46 -12.84
C ASP A 93 -22.29 5.16 -11.61
N GLY A 94 -22.91 4.73 -10.52
CA GLY A 94 -22.23 4.33 -9.29
C GLY A 94 -21.90 5.51 -8.37
N LEU A 95 -21.74 5.20 -7.09
CA LEU A 95 -21.36 6.13 -6.04
C LEU A 95 -19.87 6.43 -6.11
N LEU A 96 -19.48 7.70 -6.15
CA LEU A 96 -18.06 8.08 -6.14
C LEU A 96 -17.51 8.05 -4.71
N LEU A 97 -16.56 7.16 -4.43
CA LEU A 97 -15.90 7.10 -3.13
C LEU A 97 -14.73 8.09 -3.06
N GLY A 98 -13.96 8.21 -4.14
CA GLY A 98 -12.87 9.17 -4.25
C GLY A 98 -12.34 9.28 -5.67
N TRP A 99 -11.71 10.40 -5.99
CA TRP A 99 -11.03 10.65 -7.27
C TRP A 99 -9.75 11.45 -7.06
N GLY A 100 -8.94 11.62 -8.10
CA GLY A 100 -7.57 12.11 -7.93
C GLY A 100 -6.72 11.08 -7.18
N LEU A 101 -6.94 9.80 -7.49
CA LEU A 101 -6.22 8.63 -7.00
C LEU A 101 -5.54 7.95 -8.20
N ARG A 102 -4.26 8.22 -8.43
CA ARG A 102 -3.50 7.80 -9.64
C ARG A 102 -3.75 6.35 -9.99
N ASN A 103 -3.50 5.42 -9.07
CA ASN A 103 -3.71 4.00 -9.25
C ASN A 103 -3.86 3.28 -7.90
N GLU A 104 -5.03 3.46 -7.29
CA GLU A 104 -5.44 2.86 -6.02
C GLU A 104 -5.74 1.34 -6.19
N VAL A 105 -4.70 0.52 -6.35
CA VAL A 105 -4.88 -0.91 -6.67
C VAL A 105 -5.40 -1.69 -5.47
N GLY A 106 -4.80 -1.53 -4.29
CA GLY A 106 -5.25 -2.27 -3.11
C GLY A 106 -6.47 -1.61 -2.50
N LEU A 107 -7.53 -2.38 -2.27
CA LEU A 107 -8.75 -1.93 -1.59
C LEU A 107 -9.16 -2.90 -0.48
N ALA A 108 -9.58 -2.36 0.67
CA ALA A 108 -10.13 -3.14 1.77
C ALA A 108 -11.25 -2.41 2.50
N GLU A 109 -12.13 -3.19 3.12
CA GLU A 109 -13.07 -2.70 4.12
C GLU A 109 -12.54 -3.02 5.52
N HIS A 110 -12.53 -2.03 6.42
CA HIS A 110 -12.24 -2.27 7.83
C HIS A 110 -13.41 -3.01 8.48
N PRO A 111 -13.21 -4.21 9.05
CA PRO A 111 -14.31 -5.12 9.40
C PRO A 111 -15.17 -4.64 10.58
N GLY A 112 -14.62 -3.79 11.46
CA GLY A 112 -15.36 -3.25 12.60
C GLY A 112 -16.19 -2.01 12.29
N THR A 113 -15.78 -1.21 11.30
CA THR A 113 -16.39 0.10 11.01
C THR A 113 -17.10 0.14 9.66
N GLY A 114 -16.76 -0.74 8.72
CA GLY A 114 -17.21 -0.68 7.33
C GLY A 114 -16.49 0.36 6.47
N GLY A 115 -15.44 1.00 7.01
CA GLY A 115 -14.70 2.04 6.32
C GLY A 115 -13.88 1.48 5.15
N ILE A 116 -13.93 2.12 3.99
CA ILE A 116 -13.15 1.73 2.82
C ILE A 116 -11.78 2.40 2.85
N TRP A 117 -10.76 1.58 2.68
CA TRP A 117 -9.36 1.98 2.64
C TRP A 117 -8.75 1.56 1.33
N GLY A 118 -7.85 2.39 0.81
CA GLY A 118 -7.06 2.05 -0.35
C GLY A 118 -5.59 2.37 -0.14
N VAL A 119 -4.75 1.76 -0.98
CA VAL A 119 -3.32 2.04 -1.07
C VAL A 119 -2.96 2.50 -2.48
N GLU A 120 -2.23 3.61 -2.54
CA GLU A 120 -1.93 4.36 -3.77
C GLU A 120 -0.56 3.98 -4.34
N ASN A 121 -0.48 3.91 -5.67
CA ASN A 121 0.79 3.93 -6.40
C ASN A 121 0.97 5.34 -6.98
N SER A 122 1.79 6.14 -6.30
CA SER A 122 1.96 7.56 -6.59
C SER A 122 2.80 7.79 -7.86
N ALA A 123 2.98 9.05 -8.26
CA ALA A 123 3.52 9.35 -9.58
C ALA A 123 5.04 9.20 -9.71
N ASP A 124 5.47 8.92 -10.94
CA ASP A 124 6.85 8.66 -11.32
C ASP A 124 7.54 9.92 -11.85
N GLN A 125 8.87 9.97 -11.69
CA GLN A 125 9.76 10.96 -12.33
C GLN A 125 9.39 12.43 -12.03
N ILE A 126 8.97 12.68 -10.78
CA ILE A 126 8.44 13.98 -10.38
C ILE A 126 9.55 15.01 -10.16
N THR A 127 9.35 16.20 -10.71
CA THR A 127 10.18 17.38 -10.45
C THR A 127 9.41 18.44 -9.68
N ARG A 128 10.15 19.23 -8.88
CA ARG A 128 9.65 20.41 -8.19
C ARG A 128 10.65 21.54 -8.30
N HIS A 129 10.20 22.68 -8.78
CA HIS A 129 10.96 23.89 -9.07
C HIS A 129 12.24 23.60 -9.87
N GLY A 130 12.13 22.71 -10.87
CA GLY A 130 13.24 22.28 -11.72
C GLY A 130 14.22 21.30 -11.07
N VAL A 131 13.95 20.85 -9.85
CA VAL A 131 14.76 19.83 -9.14
C VAL A 131 14.07 18.49 -9.26
N ASP A 132 14.82 17.48 -9.70
CA ASP A 132 14.38 16.10 -9.63
C ASP A 132 14.34 15.63 -8.18
N VAL A 133 13.15 15.23 -7.73
CA VAL A 133 12.91 14.77 -6.36
C VAL A 133 12.44 13.30 -6.32
N HIS A 134 12.38 12.63 -7.49
CA HIS A 134 11.71 11.34 -7.63
C HIS A 134 12.33 10.27 -6.72
N ALA A 135 13.65 10.31 -6.49
CA ALA A 135 14.35 9.27 -5.74
C ALA A 135 13.77 8.99 -4.34
N THR A 136 13.12 9.98 -3.71
CA THR A 136 12.54 9.84 -2.36
C THR A 136 11.19 10.55 -2.19
N ASN A 137 10.57 10.97 -3.29
CA ASN A 137 9.23 11.55 -3.32
C ASN A 137 8.55 11.22 -4.66
N PRO A 138 7.23 11.27 -4.74
CA PRO A 138 6.27 11.36 -3.63
C PRO A 138 6.22 10.05 -2.83
N GLY A 139 5.65 10.09 -1.64
CA GLY A 139 5.34 8.88 -0.89
C GLY A 139 4.23 8.09 -1.56
N GLU A 140 4.23 6.78 -1.37
CA GLU A 140 3.00 5.98 -1.55
C GLU A 140 2.03 6.32 -0.42
N GLU A 141 0.73 6.07 -0.59
CA GLU A 141 -0.28 6.59 0.33
C GLU A 141 -1.22 5.50 0.84
N LEU A 142 -1.76 5.70 2.05
CA LEU A 142 -2.92 4.98 2.58
C LEU A 142 -4.08 5.97 2.68
N ASN A 143 -5.11 5.78 1.86
CA ASN A 143 -6.24 6.68 1.77
C ASN A 143 -7.49 6.11 2.43
N PHE A 144 -8.25 6.97 3.11
CA PHE A 144 -9.56 6.64 3.65
C PHE A 144 -10.65 7.17 2.72
N LEU A 145 -11.39 6.27 2.07
CA LEU A 145 -12.34 6.58 0.99
C LEU A 145 -13.80 6.70 1.49
N GLY A 146 -14.03 6.73 2.81
CA GLY A 146 -15.36 6.84 3.39
C GLY A 146 -16.06 5.50 3.59
N TYR A 147 -17.39 5.49 3.49
CA TYR A 147 -18.25 4.33 3.76
C TYR A 147 -19.22 4.11 2.61
N VAL A 148 -19.45 2.86 2.20
CA VAL A 148 -20.34 2.54 1.06
C VAL A 148 -21.83 2.61 1.43
N ASN A 149 -22.16 2.53 2.73
CA ASN A 149 -23.52 2.37 3.22
C ASN A 149 -24.28 3.70 3.45
N ASP A 150 -23.86 4.78 2.79
CA ASP A 150 -24.59 6.06 2.75
C ASP A 150 -24.74 6.72 4.13
N THR A 151 -23.70 6.62 4.96
CA THR A 151 -23.48 7.57 6.05
C THR A 151 -22.54 8.63 5.51
N GLU A 152 -23.08 9.78 5.05
CA GLU A 152 -22.30 10.90 4.52
C GLU A 152 -21.06 11.15 5.39
N SER A 153 -19.93 10.65 4.93
CA SER A 153 -18.64 10.98 5.51
C SER A 153 -18.16 12.23 4.78
N LYS A 154 -17.42 13.10 5.47
CA LYS A 154 -16.83 14.29 4.84
C LYS A 154 -15.87 13.96 3.69
N GLN A 155 -15.51 12.68 3.52
CA GLN A 155 -14.49 12.20 2.61
C GLN A 155 -15.05 11.55 1.35
N GLU A 156 -16.33 11.13 1.33
CA GLU A 156 -16.92 10.50 0.13
C GLU A 156 -16.94 11.50 -1.04
N GLY A 157 -16.51 11.03 -2.22
CA GLY A 157 -16.46 11.84 -3.43
C GLY A 157 -15.35 12.90 -3.44
N SER A 158 -14.46 12.90 -2.44
CA SER A 158 -13.41 13.91 -2.32
C SER A 158 -12.26 13.67 -3.31
N ASN A 159 -11.56 14.76 -3.64
CA ASN A 159 -10.37 14.73 -4.48
C ASN A 159 -9.12 14.51 -3.61
N PHE A 160 -8.28 13.53 -3.95
CA PHE A 160 -7.05 13.14 -3.25
C PHE A 160 -5.78 13.74 -3.85
N GLY A 161 -5.88 14.58 -4.89
CA GLY A 161 -4.84 15.50 -5.31
C GLY A 161 -4.22 15.23 -6.68
N TYR A 162 -4.18 13.98 -7.14
CA TYR A 162 -3.68 13.65 -8.47
C TYR A 162 -4.51 14.39 -9.55
N PRO A 163 -3.88 14.93 -10.62
CA PRO A 163 -2.49 14.76 -11.04
C PRO A 163 -1.52 15.87 -10.60
N TRP A 164 -1.91 16.78 -9.70
CA TRP A 164 -1.08 17.94 -9.38
C TRP A 164 -0.46 17.92 -7.99
N CYS A 165 -1.07 17.18 -7.06
CA CYS A 165 -0.71 17.19 -5.65
C CYS A 165 -0.32 15.79 -5.21
N PHE A 166 0.80 15.68 -4.51
CA PHE A 166 1.33 14.41 -4.03
C PHE A 166 1.91 14.56 -2.62
N SER A 167 1.83 13.53 -1.78
CA SER A 167 2.32 13.61 -0.42
C SER A 167 3.84 13.47 -0.32
N ALA A 168 4.46 14.32 0.51
CA ALA A 168 5.89 14.29 0.78
C ALA A 168 6.28 13.09 1.65
N TRP A 169 7.26 12.30 1.20
CA TRP A 169 7.94 11.30 2.03
C TRP A 169 9.26 11.84 2.58
N ASN A 170 10.03 12.56 1.76
CA ASN A 170 11.29 13.19 2.16
C ASN A 170 11.26 14.70 1.92
N PRO A 171 10.71 15.49 2.86
CA PRO A 171 10.63 16.94 2.69
C PRO A 171 11.99 17.62 2.54
N SER A 172 13.06 17.04 3.09
CA SER A 172 14.39 17.67 3.14
C SER A 172 15.01 17.97 1.77
N ILE A 173 14.59 17.25 0.72
CA ILE A 173 15.09 17.46 -0.65
C ILE A 173 14.15 18.34 -1.50
N LEU A 174 12.95 18.65 -1.01
CA LEU A 174 11.99 19.46 -1.74
C LEU A 174 12.42 20.93 -1.73
N PRO A 175 12.47 21.61 -2.89
CA PRO A 175 12.62 23.06 -2.92
C PRO A 175 11.42 23.77 -2.29
N ASP A 176 11.70 24.92 -1.68
CA ASP A 176 10.69 25.77 -1.01
C ASP A 176 9.79 25.01 -0.01
N ASN A 177 10.41 24.16 0.82
CA ASN A 177 9.76 23.22 1.74
C ASN A 177 9.43 23.80 3.12
N GLY A 178 9.42 25.12 3.31
CA GLY A 178 9.34 25.75 4.63
C GLY A 178 8.07 25.42 5.45
N GLN A 179 7.05 24.81 4.84
CA GLN A 179 5.79 24.36 5.46
C GLN A 179 5.45 22.90 5.12
N ILE A 180 6.40 22.14 4.57
CA ILE A 180 6.17 20.77 4.12
C ILE A 180 6.79 19.80 5.12
N GLU A 181 5.94 18.98 5.72
CA GLU A 181 6.34 17.85 6.56
C GLU A 181 6.02 16.52 5.85
N VAL A 182 6.40 15.41 6.45
CA VAL A 182 6.02 14.08 5.95
C VAL A 182 4.49 13.99 5.91
N GLY A 183 3.95 13.55 4.78
CA GLY A 183 2.50 13.46 4.55
C GLY A 183 1.88 14.71 3.92
N THR A 184 2.49 15.89 4.07
CA THR A 184 1.97 17.12 3.47
C THR A 184 1.94 16.99 1.95
N GLN A 185 0.78 17.21 1.35
CA GLN A 185 0.68 17.30 -0.12
C GLN A 185 1.30 18.58 -0.66
N PHE A 186 2.04 18.44 -1.75
CA PHE A 186 2.76 19.53 -2.42
C PHE A 186 2.47 19.52 -3.91
N ALA A 187 2.51 20.70 -4.54
CA ALA A 187 2.32 20.85 -5.98
C ALA A 187 3.60 20.54 -6.76
N ILE A 188 3.45 19.95 -7.94
CA ILE A 188 4.55 19.66 -8.87
C ILE A 188 4.72 20.75 -9.93
N ASP A 189 5.82 20.66 -10.66
CA ASP A 189 6.07 21.54 -11.81
C ASP A 189 5.02 21.37 -12.91
N ALA A 190 4.88 22.42 -13.73
CA ALA A 190 4.13 22.30 -14.97
C ALA A 190 4.79 21.24 -15.87
N SER A 191 4.00 20.30 -16.38
CA SER A 191 4.41 19.29 -17.34
C SER A 191 3.62 19.44 -18.63
N SER A 192 4.23 19.11 -19.77
CA SER A 192 3.52 19.00 -21.05
C SER A 192 2.39 17.97 -21.01
N ASP A 193 2.51 16.95 -20.16
CA ASP A 193 1.49 15.91 -19.97
C ASP A 193 0.21 16.47 -19.34
N LEU A 194 0.33 17.62 -18.67
CA LEU A 194 -0.77 18.34 -18.02
C LEU A 194 -1.07 19.68 -18.72
N ASP A 195 -0.82 19.76 -20.04
CA ASP A 195 -1.00 20.98 -20.84
C ASP A 195 -0.26 22.20 -20.31
N ASN A 196 0.89 21.97 -19.64
CA ASN A 196 1.68 22.99 -18.94
C ASN A 196 0.89 23.76 -17.87
N GLN A 197 -0.18 23.18 -17.35
CA GLN A 197 -0.89 23.72 -16.19
C GLN A 197 -0.14 23.37 -14.91
N ASN A 198 -0.18 24.27 -13.93
CA ASN A 198 0.35 24.02 -12.59
C ASN A 198 -0.69 24.38 -11.52
N LYS A 199 -0.44 23.90 -10.30
CA LYS A 199 -1.16 24.26 -9.09
C LYS A 199 -0.17 24.78 -8.05
N THR A 200 -0.69 25.25 -6.92
CA THR A 200 0.11 25.74 -5.80
C THR A 200 -0.01 24.80 -4.60
N ASP A 201 0.92 24.87 -3.67
CA ASP A 201 0.78 24.13 -2.40
C ASP A 201 -0.49 24.53 -1.64
N ALA A 202 -0.95 25.78 -1.78
CA ALA A 202 -2.23 26.21 -1.21
C ALA A 202 -3.44 25.53 -1.86
N PHE A 203 -3.36 25.21 -3.16
CA PHE A 203 -4.37 24.36 -3.81
C PHE A 203 -4.30 22.92 -3.27
N CYS A 204 -3.10 22.37 -3.10
CA CYS A 204 -2.90 21.02 -2.58
C CYS A 204 -3.32 20.87 -1.12
N ALA A 205 -3.12 21.90 -0.29
CA ALA A 205 -3.58 21.92 1.10
C ALA A 205 -5.11 21.86 1.25
N ASN A 206 -5.87 22.13 0.18
CA ASN A 206 -7.33 22.00 0.15
C ASN A 206 -7.81 20.64 -0.39
N GLN A 207 -6.90 19.76 -0.81
CA GLN A 207 -7.24 18.39 -1.23
C GLN A 207 -7.27 17.46 -0.01
N THR A 208 -7.90 16.30 -0.21
CA THR A 208 -7.99 15.28 0.83
C THR A 208 -6.63 14.69 1.08
N GLN A 209 -6.15 14.80 2.32
CA GLN A 209 -4.88 14.22 2.71
C GLN A 209 -5.02 12.71 2.95
N SER A 210 -3.98 11.98 2.59
CA SER A 210 -3.80 10.59 3.00
C SER A 210 -3.74 10.46 4.52
N ARG A 211 -3.96 9.25 5.05
CA ARG A 211 -3.87 8.99 6.50
C ARG A 211 -2.48 8.56 6.93
N LEU A 212 -1.76 7.91 6.04
CA LEU A 212 -0.34 7.60 6.18
C LEU A 212 0.33 7.72 4.81
N VAL A 213 1.64 7.91 4.84
CA VAL A 213 2.51 7.76 3.67
C VAL A 213 3.54 6.65 3.90
N PHE A 214 3.99 6.06 2.82
CA PHE A 214 5.06 5.07 2.80
C PHE A 214 6.21 5.52 1.90
N ASN A 215 7.35 4.85 2.04
CA ASN A 215 8.52 5.11 1.19
C ASN A 215 8.15 5.03 -0.29
N SER A 216 8.69 5.97 -1.08
CA SER A 216 8.42 6.12 -2.51
C SER A 216 8.68 4.85 -3.30
N HIS A 217 7.89 4.61 -4.34
CA HIS A 217 8.05 3.52 -5.31
C HIS A 217 7.90 2.11 -4.76
N MET A 218 7.45 1.92 -3.52
CA MET A 218 7.25 0.58 -2.98
C MET A 218 6.10 -0.18 -3.66
N ALA A 219 5.25 0.52 -4.41
CA ALA A 219 4.19 -0.01 -5.24
C ALA A 219 3.22 -0.92 -4.48
N PRO A 220 2.38 -0.38 -3.57
CA PRO A 220 1.45 -1.19 -2.82
C PRO A 220 0.31 -1.71 -3.70
N LEU A 221 0.04 -3.02 -3.69
CA LEU A 221 -0.94 -3.62 -4.61
C LEU A 221 -2.15 -4.26 -3.93
N ASP A 222 -2.06 -4.58 -2.64
CA ASP A 222 -3.19 -5.11 -1.89
C ASP A 222 -3.13 -4.69 -0.42
N ILE A 223 -4.32 -4.55 0.17
CA ILE A 223 -4.52 -4.32 1.60
C ILE A 223 -5.58 -5.30 2.12
N LYS A 224 -5.35 -5.85 3.31
CA LYS A 224 -6.30 -6.72 4.02
C LYS A 224 -6.27 -6.46 5.51
N PHE A 225 -7.45 -6.28 6.11
CA PHE A 225 -7.57 -6.26 7.56
C PHE A 225 -7.65 -7.68 8.12
N ASN A 226 -7.08 -7.90 9.30
CA ASN A 226 -7.40 -9.08 10.10
C ASN A 226 -8.82 -8.98 10.68
N ASP A 227 -9.37 -10.08 11.20
CA ASP A 227 -10.75 -10.13 11.73
C ASP A 227 -11.03 -9.09 12.85
N THR A 228 -9.99 -8.66 13.58
CA THR A 228 -10.13 -7.66 14.64
C THR A 228 -10.17 -6.22 14.12
N GLY A 229 -9.77 -5.97 12.86
CA GLY A 229 -9.58 -4.63 12.30
C GLY A 229 -8.31 -3.90 12.79
N ARG A 230 -7.61 -4.43 13.81
CA ARG A 230 -6.43 -3.78 14.41
C ARG A 230 -5.15 -3.87 13.58
N GLN A 231 -5.15 -4.64 12.50
CA GLN A 231 -3.99 -4.83 11.64
C GLN A 231 -4.43 -4.75 10.18
N ALA A 232 -3.85 -3.81 9.44
CA ALA A 232 -3.90 -3.77 7.98
C ALA A 232 -2.60 -4.33 7.43
N TRP A 233 -2.69 -5.43 6.70
CA TRP A 233 -1.59 -6.05 5.98
C TRP A 233 -1.51 -5.44 4.59
N ILE A 234 -0.32 -5.05 4.15
CA ILE A 234 -0.09 -4.38 2.87
C ILE A 234 1.04 -5.09 2.12
N THR A 235 0.80 -5.41 0.85
CA THR A 235 1.83 -5.92 -0.06
C THR A 235 2.51 -4.75 -0.77
N PHE A 236 3.83 -4.70 -0.72
CA PHE A 236 4.65 -3.74 -1.45
C PHE A 236 5.41 -4.48 -2.56
N HIS A 237 4.92 -4.36 -3.79
CA HIS A 237 5.37 -5.13 -4.96
C HIS A 237 6.81 -4.82 -5.38
N GLY A 238 7.26 -3.61 -5.06
CA GLY A 238 8.64 -3.16 -5.23
C GLY A 238 8.86 -2.28 -6.46
N SER A 239 9.86 -1.42 -6.33
CA SER A 239 10.13 -0.31 -7.23
C SER A 239 10.76 -0.72 -8.55
N TRP A 240 10.37 -0.04 -9.62
CA TRP A 240 11.15 0.04 -10.87
C TRP A 240 11.81 1.42 -11.05
N ASN A 241 11.22 2.48 -10.49
CA ASN A 241 11.61 3.89 -10.65
C ASN A 241 12.28 4.47 -9.39
N SER A 242 13.16 3.69 -8.76
CA SER A 242 13.97 4.12 -7.62
C SER A 242 15.46 3.85 -7.92
N PRO A 243 16.39 4.74 -7.53
CA PRO A 243 17.82 4.50 -7.74
C PRO A 243 18.32 3.25 -6.99
N ASP A 244 17.81 3.01 -5.79
CA ASP A 244 18.01 1.76 -5.03
C ASP A 244 16.68 1.00 -4.93
N PRO A 245 16.59 -0.30 -5.26
CA PRO A 245 15.33 -1.02 -5.21
C PRO A 245 14.70 -1.08 -3.79
N VAL A 246 13.46 -0.64 -3.67
CA VAL A 246 12.68 -0.58 -2.42
C VAL A 246 11.37 -1.35 -2.54
N GLY A 247 10.75 -1.69 -1.41
CA GLY A 247 9.55 -2.55 -1.36
C GLY A 247 9.92 -4.02 -1.33
N TYR A 248 9.29 -4.84 -2.19
CA TYR A 248 9.51 -6.28 -2.31
C TYR A 248 9.23 -7.05 -1.00
N LYS A 249 8.12 -6.71 -0.34
CA LYS A 249 7.81 -7.14 1.02
C LYS A 249 6.32 -7.11 1.36
N LEU A 250 5.96 -7.83 2.41
CA LEU A 250 4.70 -7.80 3.14
C LEU A 250 4.94 -7.07 4.46
N SER A 251 4.12 -6.06 4.74
CA SER A 251 4.20 -5.28 5.97
C SER A 251 2.82 -5.18 6.63
N VAL A 252 2.80 -4.76 7.89
CA VAL A 252 1.58 -4.56 8.69
C VAL A 252 1.56 -3.16 9.28
N VAL A 253 0.40 -2.51 9.22
CA VAL A 253 0.09 -1.23 9.86
C VAL A 253 -0.89 -1.47 11.01
N SER A 254 -0.63 -0.86 12.17
CA SER A 254 -1.49 -0.98 13.33
C SER A 254 -2.67 0.00 13.27
N PHE A 255 -3.85 -0.48 13.60
CA PHE A 255 -5.10 0.27 13.63
C PHE A 255 -5.72 0.24 15.03
N THR A 256 -6.37 1.34 15.38
CA THR A 256 -7.17 1.50 16.60
C THR A 256 -8.53 0.80 16.45
N ASP A 257 -9.22 0.56 17.57
CA ASP A 257 -10.57 -0.03 17.56
C ASP A 257 -11.61 0.86 16.85
N SER A 258 -11.35 2.16 16.75
CA SER A 258 -12.17 3.09 15.97
C SER A 258 -11.89 3.07 14.46
N GLY A 259 -11.00 2.18 14.00
CA GLY A 259 -10.71 1.98 12.58
C GLY A 259 -9.83 3.06 11.96
N GLU A 260 -8.95 3.68 12.74
CA GLU A 260 -7.94 4.65 12.26
C GLU A 260 -6.52 4.13 12.53
N PRO A 261 -5.51 4.46 11.69
CA PRO A 261 -4.12 4.13 11.97
C PRO A 261 -3.66 4.64 13.34
N VAL A 262 -2.83 3.86 14.03
CA VAL A 262 -2.26 4.26 15.33
C VAL A 262 -1.21 5.36 15.15
N ASP A 263 -0.41 5.26 14.10
CA ASP A 263 0.62 6.23 13.75
C ASP A 263 0.01 7.50 13.14
N ALA A 264 0.66 8.63 13.39
CA ALA A 264 0.34 9.88 12.72
C ALA A 264 0.86 9.87 11.27
N ILE A 265 0.26 10.69 10.39
CA ILE A 265 0.67 10.85 8.98
C ILE A 265 2.16 11.17 8.79
N THR A 266 2.79 11.80 9.79
CA THR A 266 4.22 12.15 9.77
C THR A 266 5.15 10.97 10.07
N SER A 267 4.60 9.80 10.42
CA SER A 267 5.37 8.59 10.73
C SER A 267 6.01 7.99 9.48
N LYS A 268 7.31 7.69 9.57
CA LYS A 268 8.05 6.94 8.55
C LYS A 268 8.18 5.44 8.87
N THR A 269 7.57 4.99 9.96
CA THR A 269 7.72 3.63 10.48
C THR A 269 6.38 2.98 10.80
N ALA A 270 5.27 3.54 10.29
CA ALA A 270 3.93 3.00 10.52
C ALA A 270 3.74 1.59 9.92
N ALA A 271 4.41 1.30 8.80
CA ALA A 271 4.47 -0.04 8.23
C ALA A 271 5.64 -0.83 8.84
N VAL A 272 5.31 -1.94 9.49
CA VAL A 272 6.28 -2.89 10.07
C VAL A 272 6.44 -4.07 9.12
N ASP A 273 7.66 -4.31 8.66
CA ASP A 273 7.98 -5.38 7.72
C ASP A 273 7.91 -6.76 8.38
N ILE A 274 7.25 -7.72 7.70
CA ILE A 274 7.01 -9.08 8.23
C ILE A 274 7.69 -10.15 7.37
N PHE A 275 7.54 -10.06 6.05
CA PHE A 275 8.11 -11.03 5.12
C PHE A 275 8.62 -10.30 3.89
N GLY A 276 9.89 -10.48 3.53
CA GLY A 276 10.54 -9.69 2.48
C GLY A 276 11.81 -10.36 1.98
N ASN A 277 12.33 -9.87 0.86
CA ASN A 277 13.61 -10.30 0.35
C ASN A 277 14.73 -9.89 1.33
N ALA A 278 15.73 -10.75 1.51
CA ALA A 278 16.83 -10.49 2.44
C ALA A 278 17.74 -9.34 1.95
N ASN A 279 17.80 -9.13 0.63
CA ASN A 279 18.54 -8.07 -0.02
C ASN A 279 17.83 -7.68 -1.31
N ASN A 280 17.63 -6.38 -1.53
CA ASN A 280 16.94 -5.87 -2.70
C ASN A 280 17.86 -5.54 -3.90
N SER A 281 19.18 -5.66 -3.78
CA SER A 281 20.11 -5.25 -4.85
C SER A 281 19.97 -6.04 -6.16
N GLY A 282 19.38 -7.24 -6.11
CA GLY A 282 19.08 -8.07 -7.29
C GLY A 282 17.65 -7.91 -7.83
N CYS A 283 16.83 -7.08 -7.17
CA CYS A 283 15.44 -6.87 -7.59
C CYS A 283 15.37 -5.95 -8.83
N PRO A 284 14.35 -6.11 -9.70
CA PRO A 284 13.24 -7.05 -9.59
C PRO A 284 13.56 -8.49 -10.02
N ASN A 285 14.69 -8.74 -10.68
CA ASN A 285 14.94 -10.00 -11.39
C ASN A 285 15.10 -11.22 -10.47
N ASP A 286 15.74 -11.05 -9.32
CA ASP A 286 16.07 -12.15 -8.40
C ASP A 286 15.20 -12.13 -7.11
N CYS A 287 14.02 -11.49 -7.17
CA CYS A 287 13.19 -11.25 -5.99
C CYS A 287 11.75 -11.71 -6.21
N PHE A 288 11.12 -12.22 -5.15
CA PHE A 288 9.66 -12.30 -5.16
C PHE A 288 9.07 -10.88 -5.12
N ARG A 289 7.93 -10.71 -5.78
CA ARG A 289 7.17 -9.45 -5.87
C ARG A 289 5.75 -9.67 -5.38
N PRO A 290 5.40 -9.26 -4.15
CA PRO A 290 4.10 -9.59 -3.56
C PRO A 290 2.96 -8.79 -4.21
N VAL A 291 1.86 -9.46 -4.56
CA VAL A 291 0.69 -8.82 -5.17
C VAL A 291 -0.53 -8.93 -4.27
N ALA A 292 -1.20 -10.08 -4.23
CA ALA A 292 -2.51 -10.24 -3.62
C ALA A 292 -2.45 -11.09 -2.34
N MET A 293 -3.34 -10.80 -1.40
CA MET A 293 -3.50 -11.54 -0.16
C MET A 293 -4.90 -12.14 -0.01
N ALA A 294 -4.95 -13.33 0.54
CA ALA A 294 -6.17 -13.90 1.14
C ALA A 294 -5.89 -14.30 2.58
N LEU A 295 -6.71 -13.82 3.51
CA LEU A 295 -6.63 -14.18 4.93
C LEU A 295 -7.71 -15.23 5.23
N ASP A 296 -7.35 -16.26 5.98
CA ASP A 296 -8.33 -17.22 6.51
C ASP A 296 -8.73 -16.89 7.96
N SER A 297 -9.77 -17.55 8.45
CA SER A 297 -10.29 -17.37 9.82
C SER A 297 -9.34 -17.82 10.93
N ARG A 298 -8.17 -18.37 10.59
CA ARG A 298 -7.09 -18.70 11.52
C ARG A 298 -5.99 -17.63 11.53
N GLY A 299 -6.15 -16.56 10.76
CA GLY A 299 -5.17 -15.50 10.60
C GLY A 299 -3.96 -15.88 9.75
N ARG A 300 -4.07 -16.94 8.92
CA ARG A 300 -3.01 -17.29 7.96
C ARG A 300 -3.18 -16.46 6.69
N ILE A 301 -2.06 -16.03 6.11
CA ILE A 301 -2.04 -15.19 4.90
C ILE A 301 -1.54 -16.04 3.74
N PHE A 302 -2.36 -16.18 2.70
CA PHE A 302 -1.94 -16.66 1.39
C PHE A 302 -1.51 -15.46 0.57
N LEU A 303 -0.25 -15.43 0.13
CA LEU A 303 0.38 -14.30 -0.54
C LEU A 303 0.85 -14.74 -1.93
N SER A 304 0.43 -14.03 -2.98
CA SER A 304 0.90 -14.31 -4.33
C SER A 304 2.13 -13.49 -4.71
N SER A 305 2.96 -14.05 -5.59
CA SER A 305 3.93 -13.30 -6.38
C SER A 305 3.75 -13.59 -7.86
N ASP A 306 3.42 -12.55 -8.63
CA ASP A 306 3.18 -12.64 -10.07
C ASP A 306 4.47 -12.87 -10.86
N ALA A 307 5.56 -12.19 -10.52
CA ALA A 307 6.83 -12.26 -11.22
C ALA A 307 7.48 -13.65 -11.12
N THR A 308 7.28 -14.37 -10.01
CA THR A 308 7.84 -15.70 -9.78
C THR A 308 6.83 -16.84 -9.98
N GLY A 309 5.54 -16.53 -10.06
CA GLY A 309 4.46 -17.52 -10.17
C GLY A 309 4.19 -18.32 -8.89
N GLU A 310 4.61 -17.80 -7.74
CA GLU A 310 4.53 -18.49 -6.44
C GLU A 310 3.33 -18.05 -5.61
N ILE A 311 2.84 -18.97 -4.76
CA ILE A 311 1.89 -18.68 -3.68
C ILE A 311 2.53 -19.13 -2.36
N TYR A 312 2.69 -18.19 -1.44
CA TYR A 312 3.24 -18.40 -0.11
C TYR A 312 2.12 -18.54 0.92
N LEU A 313 2.35 -19.36 1.95
CA LEU A 313 1.54 -19.39 3.16
C LEU A 313 2.36 -18.79 4.30
N VAL A 314 1.97 -17.61 4.77
CA VAL A 314 2.58 -16.93 5.92
C VAL A 314 1.73 -17.21 7.16
N THR A 315 2.36 -17.74 8.21
CA THR A 315 1.71 -18.09 9.48
C THR A 315 2.48 -17.52 10.64
N ARG A 316 1.77 -17.24 11.75
CA ARG A 316 2.42 -16.91 13.01
C ARG A 316 3.18 -18.13 13.53
N ASP A 317 4.38 -17.90 14.05
CA ASP A 317 5.11 -18.91 14.82
C ASP A 317 4.52 -18.99 16.23
N GLU A 318 3.67 -19.99 16.47
CA GLU A 318 3.06 -20.27 17.78
C GLU A 318 4.10 -20.65 18.86
N SER A 319 5.31 -21.06 18.46
CA SER A 319 6.39 -21.38 19.41
C SER A 319 7.15 -20.14 19.89
N ALA A 320 7.05 -19.01 19.17
CA ALA A 320 7.63 -17.72 19.54
C ALA A 320 6.77 -16.91 20.51
N ALA A 321 5.47 -17.25 20.66
CA ALA A 321 4.60 -16.69 21.69
C ALA A 321 4.92 -17.36 23.04
N GLY A 322 6.01 -16.94 23.67
CA GLY A 322 6.43 -17.43 24.97
C GLY A 322 5.26 -17.46 25.97
N THR A 323 5.16 -18.55 26.72
CA THR A 323 4.21 -18.70 27.83
C THR A 323 4.22 -17.44 28.70
N PRO A 324 3.07 -16.84 29.03
CA PRO A 324 3.05 -15.76 30.01
C PRO A 324 3.64 -16.32 31.30
N THR A 325 4.85 -15.90 31.65
CA THR A 325 5.43 -16.21 32.95
C THR A 325 4.51 -15.55 33.97
N ALA A 326 3.61 -16.34 34.56
CA ALA A 326 2.89 -15.95 35.74
C ALA A 326 3.94 -15.63 36.80
N SER A 327 4.18 -14.34 37.05
CA SER A 327 4.94 -13.88 38.19
C SER A 327 4.22 -14.36 39.44
N ALA A 328 4.64 -15.51 39.95
CA ALA A 328 4.28 -15.95 41.28
C ALA A 328 4.80 -14.90 42.26
N SER A 329 3.87 -14.20 42.92
CA SER A 329 4.16 -13.36 44.07
C SER A 329 4.79 -14.22 45.15
N SER A 330 6.10 -14.09 45.35
CA SER A 330 6.77 -14.58 46.56
C SER A 330 7.00 -13.40 47.49
N SER A 331 6.02 -13.16 48.35
CA SER A 331 6.22 -12.43 49.59
C SER A 331 7.20 -13.21 50.45
N THR A 332 8.43 -12.71 50.59
CA THR A 332 9.34 -13.20 51.61
C THR A 332 9.92 -12.04 52.40
N SER A 333 9.49 -11.98 53.65
CA SER A 333 9.98 -11.14 54.73
C SER A 333 11.48 -11.34 54.97
N SER A 334 12.19 -10.22 55.10
CA SER A 334 13.55 -10.19 55.64
C SER A 334 13.57 -10.56 57.12
N PRO A 335 14.67 -11.17 57.58
CA PRO A 335 15.35 -10.57 58.72
C PRO A 335 16.85 -10.38 58.48
N SER A 336 17.30 -9.27 59.06
CA SER A 336 18.65 -8.76 59.27
C SER A 336 19.66 -9.73 59.88
N SER A 337 20.94 -9.66 59.46
CA SER A 337 22.08 -9.29 60.32
C SER A 337 23.42 -9.27 59.58
N ALA A 338 24.36 -8.54 60.17
CA ALA A 338 25.59 -7.97 59.64
C ALA A 338 26.77 -8.95 59.40
N SER A 339 27.68 -8.53 58.49
CA SER A 339 29.10 -8.24 58.78
C SER A 339 30.14 -8.87 57.84
N SER A 340 30.95 -7.96 57.27
CA SER A 340 32.41 -7.97 57.08
C SER A 340 33.11 -8.56 55.83
N SER A 341 33.94 -7.65 55.28
CA SER A 341 35.22 -7.79 54.55
C SER A 341 35.20 -8.39 53.14
N LYS A 342 35.40 -7.57 52.09
CA LYS A 342 36.69 -7.10 51.52
C LYS A 342 37.53 -8.22 50.89
N THR A 343 37.59 -8.23 49.56
CA THR A 343 38.86 -8.12 48.80
C THR A 343 38.59 -7.81 47.32
N SER A 344 39.39 -6.90 46.79
CA SER A 344 39.42 -6.44 45.41
C SER A 344 40.64 -6.97 44.67
N ALA A 345 40.53 -7.00 43.34
CA ALA A 345 41.54 -6.69 42.32
C ALA A 345 42.32 -7.83 41.63
N GLY A 346 42.49 -7.62 40.32
CA GLY A 346 43.36 -8.34 39.37
C GLY A 346 42.58 -8.70 38.10
N VAL A 347 42.39 -7.83 37.09
CA VAL A 347 43.34 -7.27 36.09
C VAL A 347 44.01 -8.34 35.22
N GLY A 348 43.81 -8.23 33.90
CA GLY A 348 44.61 -8.87 32.83
C GLY A 348 43.81 -8.92 31.51
N MET A 349 43.82 -7.88 30.66
CA MET A 349 44.69 -7.72 29.47
C MET A 349 44.60 -8.92 28.50
N SER A 350 43.88 -8.78 27.38
CA SER A 350 44.33 -8.27 26.05
C SER A 350 45.26 -9.22 25.28
N SER A 351 44.85 -9.64 24.09
CA SER A 351 45.54 -9.34 22.81
C SER A 351 45.04 -10.21 21.64
N ASN A 352 44.56 -9.52 20.61
CA ASN A 352 44.82 -9.68 19.16
C ASN A 352 45.22 -11.04 18.58
N TYR A 353 44.53 -11.44 17.51
CA TYR A 353 45.20 -11.90 16.28
C TYR A 353 44.51 -11.34 15.03
N SER A 354 45.35 -10.74 14.19
CA SER A 354 45.13 -10.28 12.83
C SER A 354 45.44 -11.42 11.83
N SER A 355 44.78 -11.46 10.67
CA SER A 355 45.39 -11.45 9.32
C SER A 355 44.43 -11.91 8.21
N SER A 356 43.98 -10.94 7.41
CA SER A 356 44.13 -10.83 5.94
C SER A 356 44.03 -12.02 4.97
N VAL A 357 43.10 -11.83 4.00
CA VAL A 357 43.24 -11.90 2.52
C VAL A 357 43.09 -13.26 1.82
N LEU A 358 42.13 -13.32 0.88
CA LEU A 358 42.35 -13.67 -0.55
C LEU A 358 41.13 -13.29 -1.40
N ILE A 359 41.37 -12.40 -2.38
CA ILE A 359 40.45 -11.97 -3.44
C ILE A 359 40.74 -12.85 -4.66
N LEU A 360 39.68 -13.36 -5.31
CA LEU A 360 39.77 -13.96 -6.66
C LEU A 360 38.66 -13.38 -7.53
N SER A 361 39.09 -12.58 -8.49
CA SER A 361 38.35 -11.99 -9.60
C SER A 361 38.01 -13.03 -10.67
N TRP A 362 36.79 -12.98 -11.21
CA TRP A 362 36.43 -13.61 -12.49
C TRP A 362 35.85 -12.56 -13.44
N LEU A 363 36.50 -12.41 -14.59
CA LEU A 363 36.00 -11.74 -15.79
C LEU A 363 35.12 -12.71 -16.59
N SER A 364 34.01 -12.24 -17.17
CA SER A 364 33.42 -12.72 -18.45
C SER A 364 32.35 -11.69 -18.89
N ILE A 365 32.70 -10.77 -19.80
CA ILE A 365 32.37 -10.72 -21.24
C ILE A 365 30.92 -10.29 -21.55
N LEU A 366 30.82 -9.08 -22.12
CA LEU A 366 29.66 -8.51 -22.82
C LEU A 366 29.29 -9.34 -24.06
N ALA A 367 27.99 -9.44 -24.34
CA ALA A 367 27.47 -9.56 -25.70
C ALA A 367 26.15 -8.77 -25.83
N PHE A 368 26.20 -7.67 -26.56
CA PHE A 368 25.05 -7.05 -27.23
C PHE A 368 24.74 -7.86 -28.50
N ILE A 369 23.46 -8.01 -28.88
CA ILE A 369 22.92 -7.77 -30.23
C ILE A 369 21.38 -7.82 -30.19
N TYR A 370 20.82 -6.80 -30.83
CA TYR A 370 19.40 -6.54 -31.15
C TYR A 370 18.73 -7.63 -32.01
N MET A 371 17.41 -7.79 -31.81
CA MET A 371 16.38 -7.61 -32.84
C MET A 371 15.05 -7.22 -32.21
#